data_AF-A0A8X6WNI4-F1
#
_entry.id   AF-A0A8X6WNI4-F1
#
_cell.length_a   1.000
_cell.length_b   1.000
_cell.length_c   1.000
_cell.angle_alpha   90.00
_cell.angle_beta   90.00
_cell.angle_gamma   90.00
#
_symmetry.space_group_name_H-M   'P 1'
#
loop_
_entity.id
_entity.type
_entity.pdbx_description
1 polymer ?
#
loop_
_entity_poly.entity_id
_entity_poly.type
_entity_poly.pdbx_seq_one_letter_code
_entity_poly.pdbx_strand_id
1 'polypeptide(L)'
;MIILNAMYFKGAWMVKFREENTQDRLFYNYGLQSEAKYVPMMHLNTRFRYAEMDSYDMLELPFEMRNITMLLLLPRERNGLPALESL
;
A
#
# COMPACT_ATOMS: atom_id res chain seq x y z
N MET A 1 2.87 -10.37 36.08
CA MET A 1 3.88 -10.53 35.01
C MET A 1 3.32 -9.89 33.76
N ILE A 2 4.06 -8.98 33.12
CA ILE A 2 3.62 -8.25 31.92
C ILE A 2 4.71 -8.44 30.86
N ILE A 3 4.31 -8.77 29.63
CA ILE A 3 5.18 -8.81 28.47
C ILE A 3 4.76 -7.65 27.57
N LEU A 4 5.71 -6.75 27.30
CA LEU A 4 5.53 -5.59 26.43
C LEU A 4 6.51 -5.69 25.26
N ASN A 5 5.99 -5.56 24.04
CA ASN A 5 6.77 -5.47 22.81
C ASN A 5 6.38 -4.20 22.05
N ALA A 6 7.38 -3.49 21.53
CA ALA A 6 7.18 -2.35 20.64
C ALA A 6 8.18 -2.45 19.49
N MET A 7 7.68 -2.37 18.26
CA MET A 7 8.48 -2.32 17.04
C MET A 7 8.12 -1.06 16.27
N TYR A 8 9.14 -0.35 15.78
CA TYR A 8 9.01 0.85 14.97
C TYR A 8 9.82 0.68 13.71
N PHE A 9 9.21 0.96 12.56
CA PHE A 9 9.87 0.92 11.27
C PHE A 9 9.55 2.19 10.46
N LYS A 10 10.61 2.87 10.02
CA LYS A 10 10.56 4.00 9.09
C LYS A 10 11.70 3.87 8.09
N GLY A 11 11.38 3.35 6.91
CA GLY A 11 12.33 3.21 5.80
C GLY A 11 12.16 4.28 4.74
N ALA A 12 13.25 4.67 4.08
CA ALA A 12 13.21 5.47 2.86
C ALA A 12 12.99 4.56 1.65
N TRP A 13 12.10 4.93 0.73
CA TRP A 13 11.91 4.20 -0.53
C TRP A 13 13.16 4.26 -1.41
N MET A 14 13.50 3.15 -2.07
CA MET A 14 14.58 3.11 -3.05
C MET A 14 14.34 4.10 -4.20
N VAL A 15 13.09 4.20 -4.65
CA VAL A 15 12.63 5.25 -5.57
C VAL A 15 11.60 6.10 -4.83
N LYS A 16 11.94 7.37 -4.56
CA LYS A 16 11.12 8.26 -3.75
C LYS A 16 9.96 8.84 -4.54
N PHE A 17 8.82 8.98 -3.88
CA PHE A 17 7.72 9.82 -4.35
C PHE A 17 8.11 11.28 -4.21
N ARG A 18 7.94 12.08 -5.26
CA ARG A 18 8.17 13.53 -5.19
C ARG A 18 6.93 14.17 -4.58
N GLU A 19 7.10 15.00 -3.55
CA GLU A 19 5.99 15.64 -2.84
C GLU A 19 5.11 16.48 -3.77
N GLU A 20 5.69 17.11 -4.79
CA GLU A 20 5.00 17.88 -5.84
C GLU A 20 3.99 17.05 -6.65
N ASN A 21 4.12 15.72 -6.67
CA ASN A 21 3.20 14.81 -7.35
C ASN A 21 2.09 14.28 -6.44
N THR A 22 2.13 14.58 -5.14
CA THR A 22 1.10 14.19 -4.19
C THR A 22 -0.10 15.11 -4.32
N GLN A 23 -1.29 14.54 -4.49
CA GLN A 23 -2.53 15.29 -4.67
C GLN A 23 -3.65 14.68 -3.83
N ASP A 24 -4.57 15.52 -3.36
CA ASP A 24 -5.75 15.04 -2.66
C ASP A 24 -6.65 14.26 -3.62
N ARG A 25 -6.88 12.97 -3.32
CA ARG A 25 -7.77 12.09 -4.08
C ARG A 25 -8.68 11.30 -3.15
N LEU A 26 -9.83 10.88 -3.67
CA LEU A 26 -10.76 10.03 -2.91
C LEU A 26 -10.15 8.65 -2.65
N PHE A 27 -10.18 8.23 -1.40
CA PHE A 27 -9.95 6.87 -0.95
C PHE A 27 -11.24 6.31 -0.33
N TYR A 28 -11.66 5.13 -0.77
CA TYR A 28 -12.93 4.51 -0.38
C TYR A 28 -12.72 3.55 0.78
N ASN A 29 -12.86 4.04 2.02
CA ASN A 29 -12.69 3.18 3.19
C ASN A 29 -13.72 2.03 3.18
N TYR A 30 -13.27 0.81 3.49
CA TYR A 30 -14.06 -0.42 3.41
C TYR A 30 -14.70 -0.68 2.02
N GLY A 31 -14.23 0.03 1.00
CA GLY A 31 -14.81 0.02 -0.34
C GLY A 31 -16.17 0.69 -0.49
N LEU A 32 -16.62 1.46 0.51
CA LEU A 32 -17.93 2.11 0.51
C LEU A 32 -17.84 3.54 -0.03
N GLN A 33 -18.79 3.91 -0.89
CA GLN A 33 -18.89 5.28 -1.43
C GLN A 33 -19.20 6.30 -0.33
N SER A 34 -20.04 5.93 0.65
CA SER A 34 -20.40 6.78 1.79
C SER A 34 -19.24 7.07 2.73
N GLU A 35 -18.21 6.23 2.73
CA GLU A 35 -17.03 6.34 3.58
C GLU A 35 -15.80 6.91 2.83
N ALA A 36 -16.03 7.47 1.64
CA ALA A 36 -14.98 8.06 0.82
C ALA A 36 -14.41 9.32 1.49
N LYS A 37 -13.08 9.41 1.56
CA LYS A 37 -12.36 10.57 2.13
C LYS A 37 -11.25 11.02 1.20
N TYR A 38 -11.00 12.32 1.15
CA TYR A 38 -9.80 12.84 0.49
C TYR A 38 -8.57 12.48 1.32
N VAL A 39 -7.56 11.91 0.66
CA VAL A 39 -6.25 11.61 1.24
C VAL A 39 -5.15 12.18 0.33
N PRO A 40 -4.00 12.59 0.89
CA PRO A 40 -2.85 12.99 0.09
C PRO A 40 -2.27 11.76 -0.64
N MET A 41 -2.74 11.53 -1.86
CA MET A 41 -2.40 10.36 -2.66
C MET A 41 -1.08 10.59 -3.36
N MET A 42 -0.06 9.84 -2.97
CA MET A 42 1.26 9.88 -3.60
C MET A 42 1.19 9.31 -5.02
N HIS A 43 2.06 9.80 -5.92
CA HIS A 43 2.12 9.33 -7.30
C HIS A 43 3.56 9.20 -7.81
N LEU A 44 3.84 8.09 -8.48
CA LEU A 44 5.13 7.79 -9.11
C LEU A 44 4.89 6.88 -10.32
N ASN A 45 5.61 7.11 -11.41
CA ASN A 45 5.59 6.27 -12.61
C ASN A 45 7.01 5.77 -12.88
N THR A 46 7.25 4.49 -12.58
CA THR A 46 8.53 3.80 -12.80
C THR A 46 8.30 2.29 -12.90
N ARG A 47 9.35 1.52 -13.20
CA ARG A 47 9.29 0.06 -13.24
C ARG A 47 9.42 -0.52 -11.83
N PHE A 48 8.47 -1.36 -11.46
CA PHE A 48 8.48 -2.15 -10.22
C PHE A 48 8.26 -3.62 -10.56
N ARG A 49 8.57 -4.51 -9.61
CA ARG A 49 8.11 -5.90 -9.70
C ARG A 49 6.62 -5.91 -9.40
N TYR A 50 5.87 -6.45 -10.33
CA TYR A 50 4.42 -6.47 -10.34
C TYR A 50 3.95 -7.85 -10.80
N ALA A 51 2.85 -8.33 -10.23
CA ALA A 51 2.19 -9.55 -10.64
C ALA A 51 0.68 -9.36 -10.58
N GLU A 52 -0.01 -9.87 -11.59
CA GLU A 52 -1.47 -9.97 -11.62
C GLU A 52 -1.86 -11.36 -11.14
N MET A 53 -2.77 -11.42 -10.17
CA MET A 53 -3.40 -12.66 -9.73
C MET A 53 -4.88 -12.63 -10.12
N ASP A 54 -5.56 -13.77 -9.99
CA ASP A 54 -6.97 -13.87 -10.40
C ASP A 54 -7.88 -12.90 -9.63
N SER A 55 -7.62 -12.69 -8.33
CA SER A 55 -8.46 -11.89 -7.43
C SER A 55 -7.81 -10.61 -6.89
N TYR A 56 -6.50 -10.40 -7.09
CA TYR A 56 -5.77 -9.23 -6.61
C TYR A 56 -4.54 -8.95 -7.47
N ASP A 57 -4.03 -7.73 -7.37
CA ASP A 57 -2.75 -7.34 -7.94
C ASP A 57 -1.70 -7.22 -6.84
N MET A 58 -0.44 -7.47 -7.18
CA MET A 58 0.68 -7.43 -6.25
C MET A 58 1.78 -6.50 -6.76
N LEU A 59 2.27 -5.62 -5.89
CA LEU A 59 3.33 -4.66 -6.18
C LEU A 59 4.42 -4.70 -5.10
N GLU A 60 5.68 -4.80 -5.51
CA GLU A 60 6.83 -4.75 -4.61
C GLU A 60 7.47 -3.36 -4.62
N LEU A 61 7.52 -2.71 -3.46
CA LEU A 61 8.15 -1.41 -3.22
C LEU A 61 9.41 -1.56 -2.34
N PRO A 62 10.62 -1.57 -2.92
CA PRO A 62 11.84 -1.72 -2.14
C PRO A 62 12.20 -0.45 -1.34
N PHE A 63 12.72 -0.64 -0.14
CA PHE A 63 13.39 0.43 0.61
C PHE A 63 14.85 0.61 0.13
N GLU A 64 15.47 1.76 0.42
CA GLU A 64 16.89 2.02 0.13
C GLU A 64 17.79 0.94 0.74
N MET A 65 17.41 0.44 1.92
CA MET A 65 17.98 -0.76 2.52
C MET A 65 17.47 -1.97 1.73
N ARG A 66 18.26 -2.40 0.73
CA ARG A 66 17.88 -3.35 -0.33
C ARG A 66 17.41 -4.74 0.13
N ASN A 67 17.50 -5.05 1.41
CA ASN A 67 17.04 -6.29 2.03
C ASN A 67 15.61 -6.22 2.57
N ILE A 68 14.95 -5.05 2.52
CA ILE A 68 13.57 -4.86 2.99
C ILE A 68 12.74 -4.27 1.85
N THR A 69 11.56 -4.85 1.64
CA THR A 69 10.56 -4.41 0.66
C THR A 69 9.19 -4.38 1.30
N MET A 70 8.35 -3.44 0.89
CA MET A 70 6.91 -3.50 1.16
C MET A 70 6.22 -4.22 0.00
N LEU A 71 5.44 -5.25 0.33
CA LEU A 71 4.58 -5.92 -0.64
C LEU A 71 3.16 -5.39 -0.48
N LEU A 72 2.63 -4.78 -1.53
CA LEU A 72 1.26 -4.27 -1.57
C LEU A 72 0.40 -5.27 -2.33
N LEU A 73 -0.67 -5.75 -1.70
CA LEU A 73 -1.69 -6.57 -2.34
C LEU A 73 -2.95 -5.72 -2.45
N LEU A 74 -3.46 -5.58 -3.68
CA LEU A 74 -4.64 -4.78 -3.98
C LEU A 74 -5.75 -5.71 -4.51
N PRO A 75 -6.79 -6.01 -3.73
CA PRO A 75 -7.94 -6.75 -4.23
C PRO A 75 -8.53 -6.06 -5.48
N ARG A 76 -8.97 -6.87 -6.46
CA ARG A 76 -9.64 -6.35 -7.67
C ARG A 76 -11.00 -5.73 -7.36
N GLU A 77 -11.69 -6.30 -6.39
CA GLU A 77 -12.93 -5.74 -5.87
C GLU A 77 -12.65 -4.70 -4.79
N ARG A 78 -13.38 -3.58 -4.83
CA ARG A 78 -13.17 -2.46 -3.90
C ARG A 78 -13.39 -2.84 -2.42
N ASN A 79 -14.25 -3.81 -2.17
CA ASN A 79 -14.56 -4.40 -0.87
C ASN A 79 -13.95 -5.81 -0.68
N GLY A 80 -12.99 -6.20 -1.53
CA GLY A 80 -12.40 -7.54 -1.54
C GLY A 80 -11.34 -7.81 -0.47
N LEU A 81 -11.00 -6.84 0.37
CA LEU A 81 -9.97 -6.99 1.42
C LEU A 81 -10.25 -8.16 2.38
N PRO A 82 -11.48 -8.37 2.91
CA PRO A 82 -11.75 -9.50 3.80
C PRO A 82 -11.53 -10.88 3.15
N ALA A 83 -11.80 -10.99 1.84
CA ALA A 83 -11.56 -12.22 1.10
C ALA A 83 -10.06 -12.49 0.91
N LEU A 84 -9.28 -11.43 0.68
CA LEU A 84 -7.82 -11.50 0.56
C LEU A 84 -7.14 -11.90 1.88
N GLU A 85 -7.62 -11.42 3.03
CA GLU A 85 -7.09 -11.74 4.36
C GLU A 85 -7.37 -13.19 4.81
N SER A 86 -8.32 -13.86 4.16
CA SER A 86 -8.72 -15.23 4.46
C SER A 86 -7.99 -16.30 3.63
N LEU A 87 -7.05 -15.89 2.76
CA LEU A 87 -6.16 -16.79 2.01
C LEU A 87 -5.11 -17.43 2.93
#